data_AF-A0A820ERB8-F1
#
_entry.id   AF-A0A820ERB8-F1
#
_cell.length_a   1.000
_cell.length_b   1.000
_cell.length_c   1.000
_cell.angle_alpha   90.00
_cell.angle_beta   90.00
_cell.angle_gamma   90.00
#
_symmetry.space_group_name_H-M   'P 1'
#
loop_
_entity.id
_entity.type
_entity.pdbx_description
1 polymer ?
#
loop_
_entity_poly.entity_id
_entity_poly.type
_entity_poly.pdbx_seq_one_letter_code
_entity_poly.pdbx_strand_id
1 'polypeptide(L)'
;MLGDLYDLNFDSTQCIFSGYLNLIFIYTLYYGFVTQALYRLCRIVYPTYRWFQIYWIYIIAVPFQFITACLIMSPLFVCHVIIYIPDLYQCFIPTHNSLGTVWIIVFMYGLPILCLLVIYIHITIHIRQQSTNQTLAVKRRQARDFVVIRRIIILNSILFTLGVPGMILLVINYVTGNELTLNYRVTWLSFELSMIMLSILVIVMTPQLKIIVISKWKRNRVIPLAAIVENSVQTRIAGTLQ
;
A
#
# COMPACT_ATOMS: atom_id res chain seq x y z
N MET A 1 41.22 -4.28 9.25
CA MET A 1 41.60 -5.54 8.57
C MET A 1 40.43 -6.49 8.27
N LEU A 2 39.16 -6.11 8.48
CA LEU A 2 37.99 -6.81 7.90
C LEU A 2 37.36 -6.05 6.69
N GLY A 3 37.96 -4.92 6.29
CA GLY A 3 37.46 -4.06 5.22
C GLY A 3 37.79 -4.59 3.82
N ASP A 4 38.98 -5.15 3.62
CA ASP A 4 39.46 -5.52 2.28
C ASP A 4 38.91 -6.86 1.77
N LEU A 5 38.20 -7.63 2.60
CA LEU A 5 37.53 -8.87 2.16
C LEU A 5 36.12 -8.63 1.60
N TYR A 6 35.56 -7.42 1.78
CA TYR A 6 34.24 -7.05 1.23
C TYR A 6 34.33 -6.40 -0.16
N ASP A 7 35.53 -6.10 -0.65
CA ASP A 7 35.77 -5.67 -2.05
C ASP A 7 35.74 -6.83 -3.06
N LEU A 8 35.59 -8.07 -2.57
CA LEU A 8 35.48 -9.27 -3.42
C LEU A 8 34.02 -9.54 -3.79
N ASN A 9 33.61 -9.00 -4.95
CA ASN A 9 32.50 -9.53 -5.76
C ASN A 9 31.15 -9.64 -5.05
N PHE A 10 30.65 -8.56 -4.44
CA PHE A 10 29.19 -8.42 -4.46
C PHE A 10 28.82 -8.21 -5.93
N ASP A 11 28.39 -9.27 -6.61
CA ASP A 11 28.04 -9.27 -8.04
C ASP A 11 27.26 -8.00 -8.36
N SER A 12 27.93 -6.99 -8.92
CA SER A 12 27.38 -5.64 -9.04
C SER A 12 26.07 -5.69 -9.84
N THR A 13 26.01 -6.58 -10.82
CA THR A 13 24.84 -6.89 -11.62
C THR A 13 23.66 -7.42 -10.80
N GLN A 14 23.88 -8.37 -9.86
CA GLN A 14 22.80 -8.91 -9.03
C GLN A 14 22.22 -7.85 -8.10
N CYS A 15 23.10 -7.02 -7.51
CA CYS A 15 22.67 -5.94 -6.63
C CYS A 15 21.89 -4.86 -7.40
N ILE A 16 22.41 -4.41 -8.55
CA ILE A 16 21.73 -3.42 -9.40
C ILE A 16 20.37 -3.97 -9.87
N PHE A 17 20.32 -5.24 -10.27
CA PHE A 17 19.06 -5.89 -10.66
C PHE A 17 18.06 -5.98 -9.50
N SER A 18 18.53 -6.30 -8.29
CA SER A 18 17.70 -6.29 -7.08
C SER A 18 17.14 -4.91 -6.77
N GLY A 19 17.98 -3.86 -6.85
CA GLY A 19 17.56 -2.46 -6.70
C GLY A 19 16.52 -2.06 -7.75
N TYR A 20 16.69 -2.48 -9.00
CA TYR A 20 15.73 -2.26 -10.07
C TYR A 20 14.38 -2.95 -9.82
N LEU A 21 14.39 -4.22 -9.41
CA LEU A 21 13.17 -4.94 -9.05
C LEU A 21 12.46 -4.29 -7.86
N ASN A 22 13.21 -3.79 -6.87
CA ASN A 22 12.65 -3.06 -5.75
C ASN A 22 11.91 -1.78 -6.21
N LEU A 23 12.49 -1.01 -7.14
CA LEU A 23 11.83 0.15 -7.72
C LEU A 23 10.55 -0.21 -8.48
N ILE A 24 10.58 -1.29 -9.28
CA ILE A 24 9.37 -1.80 -9.95
C ILE A 24 8.29 -2.19 -8.95
N PHE A 25 8.67 -2.87 -7.86
CA PHE A 25 7.75 -3.29 -6.81
C PHE A 25 7.09 -2.08 -6.15
N ILE A 26 7.88 -1.08 -5.74
CA ILE A 26 7.38 0.16 -5.14
C ILE A 26 6.42 0.87 -6.10
N TYR A 27 6.80 1.04 -7.36
CA TYR A 27 5.94 1.64 -8.38
C TYR A 27 4.62 0.87 -8.54
N THR A 28 4.69 -0.45 -8.64
CA THR A 28 3.52 -1.31 -8.80
C THR A 28 2.61 -1.22 -7.57
N LEU A 29 3.17 -1.07 -6.39
CA LEU A 29 2.39 -0.87 -5.17
C LEU A 29 1.63 0.46 -5.19
N TYR A 30 2.31 1.57 -5.50
CA TYR A 30 1.67 2.90 -5.56
C TYR A 30 0.59 2.99 -6.63
N TYR A 31 0.88 2.53 -7.84
CA TYR A 31 -0.11 2.48 -8.92
C TYR A 31 -1.23 1.48 -8.66
N GLY A 32 -0.99 0.46 -7.84
CA GLY A 32 -2.03 -0.44 -7.37
C GLY A 32 -3.14 0.31 -6.63
N PHE A 33 -2.81 1.32 -5.82
CA PHE A 33 -3.81 2.19 -5.19
C PHE A 33 -4.58 3.03 -6.20
N VAL A 34 -3.90 3.53 -7.24
CA VAL A 34 -4.56 4.26 -8.34
C VAL A 34 -5.55 3.36 -9.06
N THR A 35 -5.16 2.14 -9.43
CA THR A 35 -6.03 1.16 -10.08
C THR A 35 -7.23 0.79 -9.20
N GLN A 36 -7.02 0.63 -7.89
CA GLN A 36 -8.11 0.40 -6.93
C GLN A 36 -9.07 1.60 -6.83
N ALA A 37 -8.56 2.82 -6.86
CA ALA A 37 -9.38 4.03 -6.85
C ALA A 37 -10.15 4.19 -8.18
N LEU A 38 -9.51 3.88 -9.31
CA LEU A 38 -10.11 3.93 -10.63
C LEU A 38 -11.25 2.91 -10.76
N TYR A 39 -11.07 1.68 -10.27
CA TYR A 39 -12.14 0.68 -10.17
C TYR A 39 -13.38 1.25 -9.46
N ARG A 40 -13.17 1.97 -8.37
CA ARG A 40 -14.24 2.58 -7.58
C ARG A 40 -14.91 3.73 -8.31
N LEU A 41 -14.11 4.59 -8.96
CA LEU A 41 -14.63 5.67 -9.81
C LEU A 41 -15.55 5.10 -10.88
N CYS A 42 -15.07 4.12 -11.64
CA CYS A 42 -15.81 3.44 -12.69
C CYS A 42 -17.14 2.87 -12.18
N ARG A 43 -17.10 2.17 -11.04
CA ARG A 43 -18.29 1.55 -10.45
C ARG A 43 -19.32 2.58 -9.92
N ILE A 44 -18.87 3.71 -9.39
CA ILE A 44 -19.75 4.70 -8.76
C ILE A 44 -20.30 5.70 -9.77
N VAL A 45 -19.44 6.23 -10.64
CA VAL A 45 -19.77 7.30 -11.58
C VAL A 45 -20.39 6.77 -12.86
N TYR A 46 -19.99 5.57 -13.30
CA TYR A 46 -20.43 4.98 -14.56
C TYR A 46 -21.20 3.67 -14.37
N PRO A 47 -22.30 3.65 -13.56
CA PRO A 47 -23.04 2.42 -13.29
C PRO A 47 -23.72 1.84 -14.54
N THR A 48 -24.01 2.67 -15.55
CA THR A 48 -24.71 2.28 -16.78
C THR A 48 -23.82 1.46 -17.72
N TYR A 49 -22.50 1.67 -17.67
CA TYR A 49 -21.56 1.04 -18.59
C TYR A 49 -21.09 -0.32 -18.04
N ARG A 50 -21.76 -1.40 -18.45
CA ARG A 50 -21.44 -2.77 -18.03
C ARG A 50 -19.97 -3.14 -18.24
N TRP A 51 -19.34 -2.65 -19.31
CA TRP A 51 -17.94 -2.94 -19.62
C TRP A 51 -16.99 -2.59 -18.47
N PHE A 52 -17.13 -1.41 -17.87
CA PHE A 52 -16.26 -0.98 -16.76
C PHE A 52 -16.47 -1.75 -15.45
N GLN A 53 -17.50 -2.59 -15.37
CA GLN A 53 -17.80 -3.39 -14.17
C GLN A 53 -17.27 -4.82 -14.27
N ILE A 54 -16.77 -5.22 -15.43
CA ILE A 54 -16.26 -6.56 -15.65
C ILE A 54 -14.95 -6.71 -14.88
N TYR A 55 -14.92 -7.65 -13.94
CA TYR A 55 -13.74 -7.93 -13.12
C TYR A 55 -12.50 -8.29 -13.95
N TRP A 56 -12.68 -8.95 -15.09
CA TRP A 56 -11.60 -9.33 -16.01
C TRP A 56 -10.74 -8.17 -16.48
N ILE A 57 -11.33 -6.98 -16.72
CA ILE A 57 -10.56 -5.81 -17.15
C ILE A 57 -9.52 -5.45 -16.08
N TYR A 58 -9.89 -5.56 -14.81
CA TYR A 58 -9.00 -5.24 -13.69
C TYR A 58 -7.96 -6.33 -13.44
N ILE A 59 -8.29 -7.61 -13.70
CA ILE A 59 -7.28 -8.68 -13.70
C ILE A 59 -6.23 -8.41 -14.79
N ILE A 60 -6.64 -7.99 -15.98
CA ILE A 60 -5.74 -7.66 -17.11
C ILE A 60 -4.97 -6.36 -16.85
N ALA A 61 -5.55 -5.41 -16.10
CA ALA A 61 -4.89 -4.16 -15.74
C ALA A 61 -3.65 -4.40 -14.85
N VAL A 62 -3.64 -5.42 -13.99
CA VAL A 62 -2.50 -5.73 -13.10
C VAL A 62 -1.21 -6.11 -13.86
N PRO A 63 -1.19 -7.10 -14.78
CA PRO A 63 0.00 -7.40 -15.56
C PRO A 63 0.37 -6.25 -16.49
N PHE A 64 -0.60 -5.51 -17.03
CA PHE A 64 -0.32 -4.31 -17.81
C PHE A 64 0.38 -3.23 -16.95
N GLN A 65 -0.05 -3.06 -15.71
CA GLN A 65 0.59 -2.17 -14.74
C GLN A 65 2.03 -2.59 -14.44
N PHE A 66 2.30 -3.90 -14.33
CA PHE A 66 3.65 -4.41 -14.16
C PHE A 66 4.52 -4.16 -15.39
N ILE A 67 4.00 -4.39 -16.61
CA ILE A 67 4.72 -4.09 -17.86
C ILE A 67 5.04 -2.60 -17.96
N THR A 68 4.08 -1.72 -17.67
CA THR A 68 4.32 -0.26 -17.65
C THR A 68 5.32 0.14 -16.58
N ALA A 69 5.34 -0.53 -15.42
CA ALA A 69 6.38 -0.33 -14.40
C ALA A 69 7.78 -0.66 -14.94
N CYS A 70 7.94 -1.81 -15.61
CA CYS A 70 9.20 -2.19 -16.25
C CYS A 70 9.62 -1.16 -17.32
N LEU A 71 8.69 -0.74 -18.18
CA LEU A 71 8.98 0.24 -19.24
C LEU A 71 9.39 1.59 -18.66
N ILE A 72 8.66 2.10 -17.66
CA ILE A 72 8.93 3.41 -17.04
C ILE A 72 10.20 3.39 -16.19
N MET A 73 10.54 2.27 -15.56
CA MET A 73 11.77 2.17 -14.76
C MET A 73 13.00 1.81 -15.59
N SER A 74 12.83 1.25 -16.80
CA SER A 74 13.94 0.86 -17.67
C SER A 74 14.98 1.95 -17.95
N PRO A 75 14.63 3.25 -18.12
CA PRO A 75 15.62 4.30 -18.35
C PRO A 75 16.60 4.46 -17.18
N LEU A 76 16.14 4.24 -15.94
CA LEU A 76 17.02 4.32 -14.76
C LEU A 76 18.06 3.20 -14.74
N PHE A 77 17.69 2.03 -15.27
CA PHE A 77 18.60 0.89 -15.42
C PHE A 77 19.59 1.12 -16.57
N VAL A 78 19.12 1.55 -17.74
CA VAL A 78 19.96 1.82 -18.92
C VAL A 78 20.94 2.96 -18.69
N CYS A 79 20.55 4.01 -17.96
CA CYS A 79 21.42 5.14 -17.63
C CYS A 79 22.37 4.86 -16.45
N HIS A 80 22.44 3.63 -15.94
CA HIS A 80 23.29 3.25 -14.79
C HIS A 80 23.11 4.16 -13.56
N VAL A 81 21.87 4.61 -13.31
CA VAL A 81 21.54 5.52 -12.21
C VAL A 81 21.52 4.80 -10.87
N ILE A 82 21.26 3.48 -10.89
CA ILE A 82 21.24 2.63 -9.70
C ILE A 82 22.68 2.20 -9.41
N ILE A 83 23.20 2.60 -8.25
CA ILE A 83 24.56 2.26 -7.82
C ILE A 83 24.51 1.59 -6.43
N TYR A 84 25.58 0.86 -6.11
CA TYR A 84 25.77 0.33 -4.77
C TYR A 84 26.13 1.45 -3.80
N ILE A 85 25.41 1.56 -2.68
CA ILE A 85 25.67 2.54 -1.63
C ILE A 85 26.35 1.82 -0.46
N PRO A 86 27.67 2.03 -0.22
CA PRO A 86 28.44 1.28 0.78
C PRO A 86 27.88 1.41 2.20
N ASP A 87 27.40 2.60 2.57
CA ASP A 87 26.87 2.89 3.91
C ASP A 87 25.63 2.07 4.30
N LEU A 88 24.90 1.58 3.29
CA LEU A 88 23.61 0.92 3.46
C LEU A 88 23.61 -0.53 2.97
N TYR A 89 24.72 -0.99 2.38
CA TYR A 89 24.85 -2.34 1.81
C TYR A 89 23.71 -2.69 0.83
N GLN A 90 23.21 -1.71 0.08
CA GLN A 90 22.10 -1.89 -0.87
C GLN A 90 22.34 -1.08 -2.15
N CYS A 91 21.78 -1.57 -3.26
CA CYS A 91 21.76 -0.82 -4.52
C CYS A 91 20.50 0.04 -4.61
N PHE A 92 20.71 1.35 -4.72
CA PHE A 92 19.63 2.32 -4.83
C PHE A 92 20.06 3.53 -5.64
N ILE A 93 19.13 4.44 -5.87
CA ILE A 93 19.41 5.70 -6.56
C ILE A 93 20.01 6.66 -5.53
N PRO A 94 21.23 7.17 -5.77
CA PRO A 94 21.87 8.08 -4.85
C PRO A 94 21.26 9.48 -5.00
N THR A 95 21.11 10.18 -3.88
CA THR A 95 20.45 11.49 -3.80
C THR A 95 21.15 12.59 -4.60
N HIS A 96 22.47 12.50 -4.81
CA HIS A 96 23.20 13.44 -5.66
C HIS A 96 22.86 13.31 -7.15
N ASN A 97 22.31 12.16 -7.59
CA ASN A 97 21.92 11.99 -8.98
C ASN A 97 20.57 12.67 -9.21
N SER A 98 20.61 13.88 -9.79
CA SER A 98 19.43 14.71 -10.01
C SER A 98 18.40 14.04 -10.94
N LEU A 99 18.86 13.30 -11.95
CA LEU A 99 17.99 12.59 -12.89
C LEU A 99 17.15 11.54 -12.14
N GLY A 100 17.81 10.65 -11.39
CA GLY A 100 17.14 9.59 -10.64
C GLY A 100 16.22 10.14 -9.55
N THR A 101 16.68 11.18 -8.85
CA THR A 101 15.92 11.82 -7.78
C THR A 101 14.64 12.48 -8.30
N VAL A 102 14.74 13.27 -9.36
CA VAL A 102 13.57 13.89 -10.01
C VAL A 102 12.63 12.82 -10.57
N TRP A 103 13.17 11.75 -11.14
CA TRP A 103 12.37 10.64 -11.67
C TRP A 103 11.51 9.98 -10.59
N ILE A 104 12.09 9.67 -9.43
CA ILE A 104 11.37 9.10 -8.28
C ILE A 104 10.30 10.10 -7.81
N ILE A 105 10.64 11.37 -7.61
CA ILE A 105 9.70 12.38 -7.14
C ILE A 105 8.48 12.48 -8.07
N VAL A 106 8.71 12.56 -9.39
CA VAL A 106 7.63 12.77 -10.37
C VAL A 106 6.83 11.50 -10.59
N PHE A 107 7.47 10.38 -10.93
CA PHE A 107 6.77 9.17 -11.37
C PHE A 107 6.35 8.25 -10.23
N MET A 108 7.12 8.14 -9.14
CA MET A 108 6.73 7.28 -8.02
C MET A 108 5.78 7.97 -7.03
N TYR A 109 5.90 9.28 -6.82
CA TYR A 109 5.11 10.00 -5.84
C TYR A 109 4.12 10.98 -6.47
N GLY A 110 4.60 11.93 -7.27
CA GLY A 110 3.80 13.03 -7.79
C GLY A 110 2.62 12.54 -8.63
N LEU A 111 2.88 11.75 -9.66
CA LEU A 111 1.87 11.27 -10.59
C LEU A 111 0.78 10.41 -9.92
N PRO A 112 1.07 9.38 -9.09
CA PRO A 112 0.03 8.63 -8.42
C PRO A 112 -0.77 9.47 -7.42
N ILE A 113 -0.15 10.43 -6.72
CA ILE A 113 -0.86 11.37 -5.84
C ILE A 113 -1.85 12.21 -6.63
N LEU A 114 -1.40 12.82 -7.73
CA LEU A 114 -2.26 13.64 -8.59
C LEU A 114 -3.42 12.83 -9.16
N CYS A 115 -3.15 11.62 -9.66
CA CYS A 115 -4.18 10.70 -10.13
C CYS A 115 -5.21 10.39 -9.04
N LEU A 116 -4.77 10.07 -7.83
CA LEU A 116 -5.67 9.79 -6.70
C LEU A 116 -6.51 11.02 -6.33
N LEU A 117 -5.91 12.21 -6.25
CA LEU A 117 -6.63 13.46 -5.97
C LEU A 117 -7.72 13.73 -7.00
N VAL A 118 -7.39 13.65 -8.29
CA VAL A 118 -8.36 13.82 -9.38
C VAL A 118 -9.50 12.82 -9.26
N ILE A 119 -9.18 11.52 -9.08
CA ILE A 119 -10.20 10.47 -8.92
C ILE A 119 -11.15 10.78 -7.75
N TYR A 120 -10.62 11.15 -6.57
CA TYR A 120 -11.44 11.41 -5.40
C TYR A 120 -12.26 12.70 -5.50
N ILE A 121 -11.72 13.75 -6.14
CA ILE A 121 -12.46 14.97 -6.44
C ILE A 121 -13.66 14.64 -7.34
N HIS A 122 -13.44 13.88 -8.42
CA HIS A 122 -14.51 13.45 -9.32
C HIS A 122 -15.60 12.63 -8.62
N ILE A 123 -15.21 11.64 -7.79
CA ILE A 123 -16.17 10.85 -7.00
C ILE A 123 -16.99 11.76 -6.08
N THR A 124 -16.33 12.70 -5.40
CA THR A 124 -16.99 13.59 -4.43
C THR A 124 -18.00 14.53 -5.11
N ILE A 125 -17.63 15.13 -6.24
CA ILE A 125 -18.51 15.99 -7.03
C ILE A 125 -19.73 15.20 -7.50
N HIS A 126 -19.53 14.00 -8.05
CA HIS A 126 -20.61 13.17 -8.56
C HIS A 126 -21.60 12.74 -7.47
N ILE A 127 -21.10 12.35 -6.29
CA ILE A 127 -21.94 11.98 -5.15
C ILE A 127 -22.78 13.18 -4.67
N ARG A 128 -22.18 14.38 -4.59
CA ARG A 128 -22.90 15.59 -4.20
C ARG A 128 -24.04 15.89 -5.16
N GLN A 129 -23.79 15.81 -6.47
CA GLN A 129 -24.80 16.06 -7.51
C GLN A 129 -25.95 15.03 -7.49
N GLN A 130 -25.66 13.76 -7.21
CA GLN A 130 -26.68 12.70 -7.19
C GLN A 130 -27.53 12.63 -5.90
N SER A 131 -27.08 13.24 -4.80
CA SER A 131 -27.72 13.08 -3.48
C SER A 131 -29.18 13.56 -3.40
N THR A 132 -29.58 14.48 -4.29
CA THR A 132 -30.87 15.18 -4.25
C THR A 132 -32.03 14.34 -4.81
N ASN A 133 -31.81 13.49 -5.83
CA ASN A 133 -32.89 12.86 -6.62
C ASN A 133 -32.92 11.32 -6.60
N GLN A 134 -32.37 10.68 -5.56
CA GLN A 134 -32.25 9.22 -5.52
C GLN A 134 -33.18 8.52 -4.53
N THR A 135 -33.62 7.32 -4.93
CA THR A 135 -34.46 6.43 -4.13
C THR A 135 -33.72 5.93 -2.88
N LEU A 136 -34.48 5.60 -1.83
CA LEU A 136 -33.96 5.12 -0.54
C LEU A 136 -33.03 3.89 -0.67
N ALA A 137 -33.32 2.98 -1.61
CA ALA A 137 -32.49 1.80 -1.87
C ALA A 137 -31.10 2.16 -2.42
N VAL A 138 -31.04 3.11 -3.36
CA VAL A 138 -29.77 3.60 -3.92
C VAL A 138 -28.98 4.36 -2.86
N LYS A 139 -29.64 5.20 -2.05
CA LYS A 139 -29.01 5.90 -0.92
C LYS A 139 -28.36 4.94 0.08
N ARG A 140 -29.01 3.82 0.43
CA ARG A 140 -28.40 2.80 1.32
C ARG A 140 -27.16 2.15 0.71
N ARG A 141 -27.18 1.83 -0.59
CA ARG A 141 -26.03 1.24 -1.29
C ARG A 141 -24.86 2.23 -1.35
N GLN A 142 -25.14 3.49 -1.66
CA GLN A 142 -24.15 4.57 -1.66
C GLN A 142 -23.57 4.84 -0.29
N ALA A 143 -24.37 4.83 0.78
CA ALA A 143 -23.87 5.03 2.15
C ALA A 143 -22.84 3.96 2.52
N ARG A 144 -23.09 2.70 2.16
CA ARG A 144 -22.12 1.61 2.34
C ARG A 144 -20.85 1.86 1.53
N ASP A 145 -20.99 2.17 0.24
CA ASP A 145 -19.84 2.40 -0.64
C ASP A 145 -19.03 3.64 -0.19
N PHE A 146 -19.68 4.67 0.37
CA PHE A 146 -19.05 5.84 0.97
C PHE A 146 -18.24 5.51 2.23
N VAL A 147 -18.74 4.63 3.10
CA VAL A 147 -17.95 4.14 4.25
C VAL A 147 -16.68 3.46 3.77
N VAL A 148 -16.76 2.66 2.69
CA VAL A 148 -15.58 1.99 2.12
C VAL A 148 -14.63 3.02 1.46
N ILE A 149 -15.14 4.05 0.80
CA ILE A 149 -14.32 5.13 0.22
C ILE A 149 -13.61 5.91 1.32
N ARG A 150 -14.34 6.36 2.35
CA ARG A 150 -13.78 7.09 3.50
C ARG A 150 -12.62 6.33 4.14
N ARG A 151 -12.76 5.01 4.29
CA ARG A 151 -11.71 4.14 4.82
C ARG A 151 -10.46 4.12 3.94
N ILE A 152 -10.61 4.07 2.61
CA ILE A 152 -9.46 4.14 1.71
C ILE A 152 -8.83 5.52 1.67
N ILE A 153 -9.62 6.60 1.69
CA ILE A 153 -9.07 7.95 1.76
C ILE A 153 -8.22 8.09 3.03
N ILE A 154 -8.74 7.66 4.19
CA ILE A 154 -7.98 7.65 5.45
C ILE A 154 -6.69 6.84 5.31
N LEU A 155 -6.76 5.64 4.73
CA LEU A 155 -5.60 4.77 4.52
C LEU A 155 -4.55 5.43 3.62
N ASN A 156 -4.95 5.98 2.48
CA ASN A 156 -4.06 6.68 1.56
C ASN A 156 -3.48 7.93 2.23
N SER A 157 -4.27 8.70 2.97
CA SER A 157 -3.79 9.87 3.71
C SER A 157 -2.75 9.49 4.77
N ILE A 158 -2.94 8.39 5.50
CA ILE A 158 -1.94 7.87 6.46
C ILE A 158 -0.66 7.48 5.71
N LEU A 159 -0.78 6.73 4.61
CA LEU A 159 0.35 6.32 3.79
C LEU A 159 1.16 7.52 3.29
N PHE A 160 0.48 8.57 2.79
CA PHE A 160 1.15 9.79 2.36
C PHE A 160 1.78 10.53 3.53
N THR A 161 1.08 10.65 4.67
CA THR A 161 1.63 11.35 5.85
C THR A 161 2.89 10.66 6.37
N LEU A 162 2.95 9.32 6.31
CA LEU A 162 4.16 8.56 6.67
C LEU A 162 5.29 8.71 5.64
N GLY A 163 4.97 8.89 4.35
CA GLY A 163 5.97 9.13 3.30
C GLY A 163 6.51 10.57 3.25
N VAL A 164 5.74 11.55 3.74
CA VAL A 164 6.10 12.97 3.71
C VAL A 164 7.45 13.28 4.40
N PRO A 165 7.76 12.77 5.61
CA PRO A 165 9.05 12.99 6.24
C PRO A 165 10.24 12.58 5.37
N GLY A 166 10.15 11.42 4.71
CA GLY A 166 11.20 10.95 3.77
C GLY A 166 11.35 11.88 2.57
N MET A 167 10.23 12.35 2.00
CA MET A 167 10.25 13.31 0.89
C MET A 167 10.83 14.66 1.31
N ILE A 168 10.49 15.17 2.50
CA ILE A 168 11.05 16.42 3.03
C ILE A 168 12.57 16.30 3.19
N LEU A 169 13.04 15.21 3.80
CA LEU A 169 14.48 14.99 3.99
C LEU A 169 15.21 14.83 2.64
N LEU A 170 14.59 14.16 1.67
CA LEU A 170 15.13 14.05 0.31
C LEU A 170 15.24 15.42 -0.37
N VAL A 171 14.24 16.29 -0.24
CA VAL A 171 14.31 17.67 -0.75
C VAL A 171 15.37 18.50 -0.03
N ILE A 172 15.48 18.38 1.30
CA ILE A 172 16.52 19.06 2.08
C ILE A 172 17.91 18.61 1.62
N ASN A 173 18.14 17.31 1.44
CA ASN A 173 19.40 16.78 0.93
C ASN A 173 19.69 17.29 -0.48
N TYR A 174 18.68 17.34 -1.35
CA TYR A 174 18.83 17.86 -2.71
C TYR A 174 19.24 19.34 -2.72
N VAL A 175 18.64 20.17 -1.86
CA VAL A 175 18.95 21.61 -1.76
C VAL A 175 20.30 21.85 -1.09
N THR A 176 20.63 21.08 -0.05
CA THR A 176 21.85 21.27 0.73
C THR A 176 23.08 20.66 0.05
N GLY A 177 22.88 19.68 -0.84
CA GLY A 177 23.95 18.89 -1.45
C GLY A 177 24.64 17.91 -0.51
N ASN A 178 24.17 17.81 0.74
CA ASN A 178 24.76 16.95 1.77
C ASN A 178 23.99 15.62 1.88
N GLU A 179 24.70 14.51 1.68
CA GLU A 179 24.14 13.17 1.84
C GLU A 179 24.18 12.75 3.31
N LEU A 180 23.10 13.02 4.04
CA LEU A 180 22.91 12.50 5.39
C LEU A 180 22.55 11.00 5.31
N THR A 181 23.46 10.11 5.70
CA THR A 181 23.21 8.65 5.77
C THR A 181 21.97 8.30 6.59
N LEU A 182 21.63 9.14 7.58
CA LEU A 182 20.41 9.02 8.39
C LEU A 182 19.13 9.10 7.56
N ASN A 183 19.11 9.89 6.48
CA ASN A 183 17.92 10.09 5.65
C ASN A 183 17.43 8.77 5.04
N TYR A 184 18.34 7.98 4.47
CA TYR A 184 17.98 6.69 3.88
C TYR A 184 17.40 5.73 4.91
N ARG A 185 17.95 5.70 6.13
CA ARG A 185 17.44 4.86 7.22
C ARG A 185 16.03 5.28 7.65
N VAL A 186 15.81 6.58 7.83
CA VAL A 186 14.48 7.11 8.20
C VAL A 186 13.46 6.85 7.11
N THR A 187 13.83 7.04 5.84
CA THR A 187 12.95 6.79 4.69
C THR A 187 12.59 5.30 4.60
N TRP A 188 13.56 4.40 4.76
CA TRP A 188 13.30 2.96 4.73
C TRP A 188 12.43 2.50 5.90
N LEU A 189 12.72 2.97 7.12
CA LEU A 189 11.87 2.68 8.29
C LEU A 189 10.44 3.19 8.10
N SER A 190 10.27 4.37 7.50
CA SER A 190 8.94 4.93 7.21
C SER A 190 8.19 4.10 6.17
N PHE A 191 8.89 3.56 5.16
CA PHE A 191 8.34 2.66 4.17
C PHE A 191 7.90 1.32 4.80
N GLU A 192 8.76 0.68 5.59
CA GLU A 192 8.44 -0.59 6.28
C GLU A 192 7.24 -0.43 7.23
N LEU A 193 7.23 0.65 8.03
CA LEU A 193 6.11 0.95 8.91
C LEU A 193 4.81 1.14 8.13
N SER A 194 4.89 1.80 6.97
CA SER A 194 3.76 2.00 6.07
C SER A 194 3.21 0.67 5.53
N MET A 195 4.08 -0.27 5.18
CA MET A 195 3.71 -1.61 4.69
C MET A 195 3.02 -2.46 5.77
N ILE A 196 3.54 -2.41 7.00
CA ILE A 196 2.92 -3.07 8.15
C ILE A 196 1.53 -2.48 8.41
N MET A 197 1.43 -1.14 8.45
CA MET A 197 0.17 -0.44 8.66
C MET A 197 -0.85 -0.76 7.57
N LEU A 198 -0.42 -0.79 6.31
CA LEU A 198 -1.26 -1.16 5.19
C LEU A 198 -1.83 -2.58 5.36
N SER A 199 -0.97 -3.53 5.73
CA SER A 199 -1.37 -4.93 5.93
C SER A 199 -2.41 -5.07 7.05
N ILE A 200 -2.20 -4.39 8.18
CA ILE A 200 -3.15 -4.36 9.30
C ILE A 200 -4.47 -3.73 8.84
N LEU A 201 -4.42 -2.60 8.14
CA LEU A 201 -5.61 -1.89 7.68
C LEU A 201 -6.41 -2.73 6.68
N VAL A 202 -5.78 -3.45 5.75
CA VAL A 202 -6.47 -4.33 4.81
C VAL A 202 -7.26 -5.42 5.56
N ILE A 203 -6.68 -6.00 6.60
CA ILE A 203 -7.35 -7.01 7.45
C ILE A 203 -8.54 -6.39 8.20
N VAL A 204 -8.36 -5.21 8.80
CA VAL A 204 -9.40 -4.52 9.58
C VAL A 204 -10.55 -4.05 8.69
N MET A 205 -10.24 -3.56 7.49
CA MET A 205 -11.23 -2.94 6.59
C MET A 205 -12.02 -3.96 5.79
N THR A 206 -11.47 -5.15 5.52
CA THR A 206 -12.14 -6.17 4.74
C THR A 206 -12.96 -7.09 5.66
N PRO A 207 -14.31 -7.01 5.63
CA PRO A 207 -15.16 -7.72 6.58
C PRO A 207 -15.00 -9.24 6.50
N GLN A 208 -14.78 -9.78 5.30
CA GLN A 208 -14.55 -11.21 5.09
C GLN A 208 -13.26 -11.69 5.77
N LEU A 209 -12.15 -10.96 5.58
CA LEU A 209 -10.89 -11.27 6.28
C LEU A 209 -11.04 -11.13 7.79
N LYS A 210 -11.70 -10.07 8.25
CA LYS A 210 -11.97 -9.88 9.68
C LYS A 210 -12.72 -11.06 10.29
N ILE A 211 -13.74 -11.60 9.62
CA ILE A 211 -14.48 -12.78 10.09
C ILE A 211 -13.56 -14.01 10.14
N ILE A 212 -12.75 -14.24 9.11
CA ILE A 212 -11.82 -15.38 9.06
C ILE A 212 -10.76 -15.27 10.18
N VAL A 213 -10.18 -14.09 10.38
CA VAL A 213 -9.18 -13.86 11.44
C VAL A 213 -9.79 -14.00 12.83
N ILE A 214 -10.95 -13.39 13.09
CA ILE A 214 -11.64 -13.51 14.39
C ILE A 214 -12.07 -14.94 14.66
N SER A 215 -12.59 -15.67 13.66
CA SER A 215 -13.00 -17.06 13.83
C SER A 215 -11.82 -17.99 14.13
N LYS A 216 -10.68 -17.82 13.44
CA LYS A 216 -9.45 -18.54 13.77
C LYS A 216 -8.91 -18.17 15.15
N TRP A 217 -8.92 -16.88 15.50
CA TRP A 217 -8.44 -16.42 16.81
C TRP A 217 -9.31 -16.93 17.96
N LYS A 218 -10.63 -16.96 17.81
CA LYS A 218 -11.56 -17.55 18.78
C LYS A 218 -11.41 -19.07 18.87
N ARG A 219 -11.17 -19.77 17.76
CA ARG A 219 -10.93 -21.23 17.74
C ARG A 219 -9.64 -21.63 18.47
N ASN A 220 -8.63 -20.75 18.49
CA ASN A 220 -7.38 -20.97 19.24
C ASN A 220 -7.45 -20.59 20.72
N ARG A 221 -8.56 -20.01 21.21
CA ARG A 221 -8.81 -19.97 22.65
C ARG A 221 -9.29 -21.36 23.07
N VAL A 222 -8.35 -22.22 23.47
CA VAL A 222 -8.65 -23.44 24.23
C VAL A 222 -9.49 -23.00 25.43
N ILE A 223 -10.75 -23.38 25.47
CA ILE A 223 -11.58 -23.20 26.66
C ILE A 223 -10.88 -24.02 27.75
N PRO A 224 -10.41 -23.42 28.85
CA PRO A 224 -9.75 -24.18 29.90
C PRO A 224 -10.71 -25.26 30.37
N LEU A 225 -10.27 -26.51 30.34
CA LEU A 225 -11.07 -27.68 30.71
C LEU A 225 -11.70 -27.51 32.10
N ALA A 226 -11.05 -26.74 32.98
CA ALA A 226 -11.57 -26.33 34.29
C ALA A 226 -12.96 -25.68 34.23
N ALA A 227 -13.22 -24.80 33.25
CA ALA A 227 -14.52 -24.14 33.10
C ALA A 227 -15.62 -25.08 32.56
N ILE A 228 -15.24 -26.18 31.88
CA ILE A 228 -16.19 -27.20 31.42
C ILE A 228 -16.52 -28.16 32.59
N VAL A 229 -15.51 -28.52 33.39
CA VAL A 229 -15.68 -29.37 34.58
C VAL A 229 -16.55 -28.67 35.63
N GLU A 230 -16.29 -27.41 35.93
CA GLU A 230 -17.06 -26.65 36.94
C GLU A 230 -18.55 -26.49 36.56
N ASN A 231 -18.83 -26.20 35.28
CA ASN A 231 -20.21 -26.15 34.77
C ASN A 231 -20.91 -27.52 34.74
N SER A 232 -20.17 -28.62 34.49
CA SER A 232 -20.72 -29.98 34.54
C SER A 232 -21.02 -30.45 35.97
N VAL A 233 -20.27 -29.95 36.96
CA VAL A 233 -20.51 -30.23 38.38
C VAL A 233 -21.71 -29.43 38.89
N GLN A 234 -21.83 -28.15 38.52
CA GLN A 234 -23.01 -27.34 38.89
C GLN A 234 -24.32 -27.88 38.29
N THR A 235 -24.32 -28.33 37.03
CA THR A 235 -25.51 -28.94 36.41
C THR A 235 -25.89 -30.28 37.02
N ARG A 236 -24.92 -31.08 37.50
CA ARG A 236 -25.23 -32.31 38.27
C ARG A 236 -25.84 -32.01 39.63
N ILE A 237 -25.32 -31.03 40.36
CA ILE A 237 -25.82 -30.69 41.71
C ILE A 237 -27.25 -30.13 41.65
N ALA A 238 -27.58 -29.36 40.60
CA ALA A 238 -28.93 -28.84 40.40
C ALA A 238 -29.97 -29.92 40.05
N GLY A 239 -29.55 -31.03 39.43
CA GLY A 239 -30.43 -32.15 39.08
C GLY A 239 -30.76 -33.13 40.22
N THR A 240 -29.99 -33.13 41.31
CA THR A 240 -30.22 -33.99 42.49
C THR A 240 -31.10 -33.35 43.58
N LEU A 241 -31.58 -32.13 43.36
CA LEU A 241 -32.43 -31.38 44.31
C LEU A 241 -33.91 -31.31 43.89
N GLN A 242 -34.33 -32.09 42.90
CA GLN A 242 -35.73 -32.35 42.53
C GLN A 242 -36.07 -33.80 42.85
#